data_AF-A0AAU6KUV2-F1
#
_entry.id   AF-A0AAU6KUV2-F1
#
_cell.length_a   1.000
_cell.length_b   1.000
_cell.length_c   1.000
_cell.angle_alpha   90.00
_cell.angle_beta   90.00
_cell.angle_gamma   90.00
#
_symmetry.space_group_name_H-M   'P 1'
#
loop_
_entity.id
_entity.type
_entity.pdbx_description
1 polymer ?
#
loop_
_entity_poly.entity_id
_entity_poly.type
_entity_poly.pdbx_seq_one_letter_code
_entity_poly.pdbx_strand_id
1 'polypeptide(L)'
;MRARSGGRARLDAELLPPHQQQVDALENQGLVELACREDRAELSALEGRPVRWAVRLTPYGHDTLAYGQSRPRAEPSPGEAALDRQMVELIPSQMAALRVFVVLADQLRVPPADGLAEQVRAASCDHGIKRWRLHLTQEQMGSVAYGLWLHRMTGSAAEANRFGREYGVVYSPGWPIGK
;
A
#
# COMPACT_ATOMS: atom_id res chain seq x y z
N MET A 1 -21.37 -43.74 27.85
CA MET A 1 -21.85 -43.02 26.64
C MET A 1 -21.32 -41.59 26.67
N ARG A 2 -20.86 -41.09 25.51
CA ARG A 2 -20.46 -39.70 25.20
C ARG A 2 -21.66 -38.73 25.42
N ALA A 3 -21.53 -37.40 25.56
CA ALA A 3 -20.76 -36.48 24.72
C ALA A 3 -20.51 -35.09 25.37
N ARG A 4 -19.52 -34.40 24.80
CA ARG A 4 -19.05 -33.02 25.03
C ARG A 4 -20.11 -31.96 24.69
N SER A 5 -20.02 -30.80 25.35
CA SER A 5 -20.17 -29.44 24.79
C SER A 5 -19.77 -28.48 25.91
N GLY A 6 -18.64 -27.79 25.85
CA GLY A 6 -18.42 -26.67 24.93
C GLY A 6 -18.69 -25.34 25.64
N GLY A 7 -18.10 -25.13 26.83
CA GLY A 7 -18.19 -23.87 27.56
C GLY A 7 -17.18 -22.86 27.02
N ARG A 8 -17.52 -22.22 25.89
CA ARG A 8 -16.81 -21.02 25.41
C ARG A 8 -17.80 -19.88 25.29
N ALA A 9 -17.94 -19.11 26.36
CA ALA A 9 -18.51 -17.78 26.40
C ALA A 9 -18.38 -17.32 27.85
N ARG A 10 -17.87 -16.16 28.21
CA ARG A 10 -17.40 -14.96 27.51
C ARG A 10 -16.42 -14.41 28.54
N LEU A 11 -15.12 -14.46 28.28
CA LEU A 11 -14.22 -13.62 29.07
C LEU A 11 -14.34 -12.24 28.46
N ASP A 12 -15.00 -11.42 29.25
CA ASP A 12 -15.11 -9.97 29.24
C ASP A 12 -14.27 -9.27 28.18
N ALA A 13 -15.00 -8.61 27.28
CA ALA A 13 -14.49 -7.56 26.43
C ALA A 13 -14.08 -6.36 27.30
N GLU A 14 -12.97 -6.48 28.02
CA GLU A 14 -12.18 -5.30 28.36
C GLU A 14 -11.77 -4.67 27.03
N LEU A 15 -12.33 -3.50 26.73
CA LEU A 15 -11.98 -2.68 25.59
C LEU A 15 -10.46 -2.52 25.56
N LEU A 16 -9.78 -3.29 24.71
CA LEU A 16 -8.35 -3.14 24.46
C LEU A 16 -8.12 -1.65 24.13
N PRO A 17 -7.19 -0.96 24.82
CA PRO A 17 -6.94 0.44 24.58
C PRO A 17 -6.69 0.70 23.08
N PRO A 18 -7.08 1.86 22.54
CA PRO A 18 -7.22 2.10 21.10
C PRO A 18 -5.95 1.84 20.27
N HIS A 19 -4.76 1.97 20.88
CA HIS A 19 -3.49 1.64 20.25
C HIS A 19 -3.28 0.12 20.06
N GLN A 20 -3.84 -0.73 20.93
CA GLN A 20 -3.79 -2.18 20.77
C GLN A 20 -4.70 -2.64 19.63
N GLN A 21 -5.90 -2.07 19.47
CA GLN A 21 -6.76 -2.37 18.32
C GLN A 21 -6.11 -2.00 16.98
N GLN A 22 -5.39 -0.88 16.93
CA GLN A 22 -4.64 -0.47 15.74
C GLN A 22 -3.47 -1.42 15.47
N VAL A 23 -2.78 -1.89 16.51
CA VAL A 23 -1.69 -2.85 16.38
C VAL A 23 -2.19 -4.23 15.96
N ASP A 24 -3.35 -4.69 16.46
CA ASP A 24 -4.00 -5.92 16.01
C ASP A 24 -4.34 -5.83 14.51
N ALA A 25 -4.80 -4.66 14.04
CA ALA A 25 -5.04 -4.46 12.61
C ALA A 25 -3.76 -4.52 11.77
N LEU A 26 -2.63 -4.01 12.29
CA LEU A 26 -1.32 -4.08 11.65
C LEU A 26 -0.73 -5.50 11.69
N GLU A 27 -0.99 -6.25 12.75
CA GLU A 27 -0.58 -7.66 12.89
C GLU A 27 -1.35 -8.53 11.90
N ASN A 28 -2.67 -8.33 11.78
CA ASN A 28 -3.50 -9.02 10.78
C ASN A 28 -3.10 -8.68 9.32
N GLN A 29 -2.41 -7.56 9.11
CA GLN A 29 -1.84 -7.16 7.83
C GLN A 29 -0.38 -7.64 7.64
N GLY A 30 0.21 -8.31 8.64
CA GLY A 30 1.57 -8.82 8.63
C GLY A 30 2.65 -7.75 8.70
N LEU A 31 2.31 -6.52 9.12
CA LEU A 31 3.24 -5.39 9.23
C LEU A 31 3.97 -5.39 10.57
N VAL A 32 3.35 -5.95 11.59
CA VAL A 32 3.96 -6.16 12.90
C VAL A 32 3.68 -7.58 13.35
N GLU A 33 4.51 -8.07 14.26
CA GLU A 33 4.28 -9.34 14.94
C GLU A 33 4.56 -9.17 16.44
N LEU A 34 3.87 -9.95 17.27
CA LEU A 34 4.06 -9.93 18.71
C LEU A 34 5.51 -10.32 19.06
N ALA A 35 6.18 -9.46 19.83
CA ALA A 35 7.53 -9.71 20.29
C ALA A 35 7.56 -10.93 21.23
N CYS A 36 8.58 -11.78 21.08
CA CYS A 36 8.68 -12.98 21.91
C CYS A 36 9.03 -12.63 23.37
N ARG A 37 9.16 -13.65 24.22
CA ARG A 37 9.48 -13.43 25.64
C ARG A 37 10.90 -12.90 25.80
N GLU A 38 11.83 -13.37 24.98
CA GLU A 38 13.23 -12.93 24.96
C GLU A 38 13.34 -11.46 24.52
N ASP A 39 12.72 -11.10 23.38
CA ASP A 39 12.68 -9.71 22.88
C ASP A 39 12.13 -8.73 23.94
N ARG A 40 11.08 -9.14 24.68
CA ARG A 40 10.50 -8.33 25.76
C ARG A 40 11.40 -8.23 26.99
N ALA A 41 12.19 -9.25 27.28
CA ALA A 41 13.14 -9.24 28.39
C ALA A 41 14.30 -8.28 28.08
N GLU A 42 14.81 -8.30 26.85
CA GLU A 42 15.82 -7.34 26.39
C GLU A 42 15.30 -5.90 26.41
N LEU A 43 14.10 -5.66 25.88
CA LEU A 43 13.44 -4.36 25.96
C LEU A 43 13.21 -3.91 27.41
N SER A 44 12.85 -4.83 28.32
CA SER A 44 12.68 -4.52 29.75
C SER A 44 13.99 -4.12 30.41
N ALA A 45 15.10 -4.75 30.02
CA ALA A 45 16.43 -4.41 30.51
C ALA A 45 16.90 -3.04 29.99
N LEU A 46 16.61 -2.71 28.72
CA LEU A 46 16.92 -1.41 28.12
C LEU A 46 16.10 -0.27 28.70
N GLU A 47 14.80 -0.48 28.92
CA GLU A 47 13.88 0.54 29.46
C GLU A 47 13.97 0.69 30.99
N GLY A 48 14.70 -0.20 31.68
CA GLY A 48 14.80 -0.21 33.15
C GLY A 48 13.48 -0.52 33.87
N ARG A 49 12.46 -1.01 33.16
CA ARG A 49 11.13 -1.32 33.68
C ARG A 49 10.52 -2.53 32.96
N PRO A 50 9.60 -3.29 33.60
CA PRO A 50 8.97 -4.44 32.97
C PRO A 50 8.10 -4.04 31.77
N VAL A 51 8.43 -4.59 30.59
CA VAL A 51 7.64 -4.46 29.36
C VAL A 51 6.67 -5.64 29.28
N ARG A 52 5.38 -5.37 29.49
CA ARG A 52 4.33 -6.41 29.50
C ARG A 52 3.92 -6.86 28.09
N TRP A 53 4.06 -5.98 27.11
CA TRP A 53 3.62 -6.20 25.74
C TRP A 53 4.46 -5.34 24.79
N ALA A 54 4.89 -5.93 23.67
CA ALA A 54 5.64 -5.25 22.63
C ALA A 54 5.38 -5.94 21.29
N VAL A 55 5.54 -5.19 20.21
CA VAL A 55 5.48 -5.69 18.84
C VAL A 55 6.74 -5.29 18.10
N ARG A 56 7.22 -6.14 17.19
CA ARG A 56 8.28 -5.76 16.27
C ARG A 56 7.70 -5.47 14.90
N LEU A 57 8.33 -4.56 14.17
CA LEU A 57 8.05 -4.39 12.75
C LEU A 57 8.56 -5.62 12.00
N THR A 58 7.72 -6.20 11.15
CA THR A 58 8.18 -7.14 10.15
C THR A 58 8.96 -6.38 9.06
N PRO A 59 9.69 -7.07 8.16
CA PRO A 59 10.29 -6.40 7.00
C PRO A 59 9.28 -5.54 6.21
N TYR A 60 8.05 -6.01 6.05
CA TYR A 60 6.97 -5.26 5.37
C TYR A 60 6.50 -4.04 6.16
N GLY A 61 6.42 -4.13 7.50
CA GLY A 61 6.12 -2.98 8.34
C GLY A 61 7.21 -1.91 8.33
N HIS A 62 8.47 -2.34 8.26
CA HIS A 62 9.62 -1.46 8.19
C HIS A 62 9.61 -0.63 6.90
N ASP A 63 9.37 -1.28 5.74
CA ASP A 63 9.27 -0.60 4.45
C ASP A 63 8.08 0.37 4.40
N THR A 64 6.96 -0.03 5.01
CA THR A 64 5.74 0.82 5.12
C THR A 64 6.01 2.07 5.95
N LEU A 65 6.76 1.96 7.04
CA LEU A 65 7.11 3.10 7.89
C LEU A 65 8.08 4.06 7.18
N ALA A 66 9.10 3.52 6.51
CA ALA A 66 10.05 4.32 5.74
C ALA A 66 9.37 5.10 4.60
N TYR A 67 8.39 4.47 3.94
CA TYR A 67 7.55 5.11 2.92
C TYR A 67 6.76 6.30 3.48
N GLY A 68 6.09 6.14 4.64
CA GLY A 68 5.27 7.18 5.24
C GLY A 68 6.05 8.44 5.64
N GLN A 69 7.31 8.28 6.02
CA GLN A 69 8.17 9.40 6.48
C GLN A 69 8.70 10.27 5.33
N SER A 70 8.73 9.76 4.09
CA SER A 70 9.43 10.39 2.97
C SER A 70 8.56 11.30 2.09
N ARG A 71 7.32 11.59 2.49
CA ARG A 71 6.30 12.29 1.70
C ARG A 71 6.54 13.82 1.58
N PRO A 72 6.78 14.41 0.40
CA PRO A 72 6.83 15.87 0.21
C PRO A 72 5.49 16.47 -0.27
N ARG A 73 5.28 17.78 -0.04
CA ARG A 73 4.09 18.56 -0.49
C ARG A 73 4.42 19.35 -1.79
N ALA A 74 3.51 19.38 -2.76
CA ALA A 74 3.84 19.62 -4.18
C ALA A 74 3.39 20.98 -4.78
N GLU A 75 4.12 21.41 -5.84
CA GLU A 75 3.84 22.46 -6.84
C GLU A 75 3.90 21.90 -8.31
N PRO A 76 3.41 22.60 -9.38
CA PRO A 76 2.99 21.98 -10.66
C PRO A 76 3.74 22.35 -11.99
N SER A 77 3.46 21.56 -13.08
CA SER A 77 3.39 21.85 -14.56
C SER A 77 4.41 21.13 -15.54
N PRO A 78 4.26 21.12 -16.90
CA PRO A 78 3.45 20.20 -17.76
C PRO A 78 4.15 19.57 -19.03
N GLY A 79 3.55 18.56 -19.70
CA GLY A 79 3.63 18.39 -21.19
C GLY A 79 3.76 16.99 -21.88
N GLU A 80 2.64 16.46 -22.40
CA GLU A 80 2.28 15.67 -23.64
C GLU A 80 3.19 14.65 -24.41
N ALA A 81 2.65 13.45 -24.77
CA ALA A 81 2.37 12.94 -26.17
C ALA A 81 2.23 11.37 -26.36
N ALA A 82 1.30 10.93 -27.25
CA ALA A 82 1.42 9.91 -28.36
C ALA A 82 0.86 8.44 -28.34
N LEU A 83 -0.22 8.24 -29.12
CA LEU A 83 -0.63 7.24 -30.17
C LEU A 83 -0.80 5.69 -30.02
N ASP A 84 -0.10 4.92 -29.21
CA ASP A 84 -0.40 3.49 -28.92
C ASP A 84 -1.06 3.31 -27.55
N ARG A 85 -1.62 4.42 -27.09
CA ARG A 85 -1.81 4.72 -25.71
C ARG A 85 -3.25 5.05 -25.44
N GLN A 86 -3.88 4.23 -24.63
CA GLN A 86 -5.22 4.48 -24.14
C GLN A 86 -5.19 5.72 -23.24
N MET A 87 -6.16 6.61 -23.47
CA MET A 87 -6.42 7.70 -22.54
C MET A 87 -6.96 7.12 -21.24
N VAL A 88 -6.20 7.29 -20.16
CA VAL A 88 -6.52 6.86 -18.81
C VAL A 88 -6.72 8.11 -17.96
N GLU A 89 -7.92 8.25 -17.42
CA GLU A 89 -8.24 9.24 -16.42
C GLU A 89 -8.02 8.69 -15.01
N LEU A 90 -7.17 9.36 -14.24
CA LEU A 90 -6.90 9.07 -12.84
C LEU A 90 -7.45 10.18 -11.96
N ILE A 91 -8.05 9.82 -10.82
CA ILE A 91 -8.35 10.81 -9.79
C ILE A 91 -7.05 11.28 -9.10
N PRO A 92 -7.06 12.42 -8.37
CA PRO A 92 -5.84 12.96 -7.77
C PRO A 92 -5.11 11.98 -6.84
N SER A 93 -5.83 11.12 -6.10
CA SER A 93 -5.20 10.12 -5.24
C SER A 93 -4.53 8.99 -6.03
N GLN A 94 -5.15 8.50 -7.11
CA GLN A 94 -4.53 7.52 -8.02
C GLN A 94 -3.27 8.10 -8.68
N MET A 95 -3.32 9.36 -9.14
CA MET A 95 -2.16 10.02 -9.73
C MET A 95 -1.04 10.25 -8.71
N ALA A 96 -1.38 10.59 -7.46
CA ALA A 96 -0.41 10.72 -6.38
C ALA A 96 0.29 9.37 -6.10
N ALA A 97 -0.48 8.29 -6.00
CA ALA A 97 0.06 6.94 -5.84
C ALA A 97 0.98 6.54 -6.99
N LEU A 98 0.56 6.82 -8.23
CA LEU A 98 1.34 6.53 -9.43
C LEU A 98 2.64 7.34 -9.50
N ARG A 99 2.63 8.62 -9.11
CA ARG A 99 3.84 9.45 -9.02
C ARG A 99 4.87 8.89 -8.06
N VAL A 100 4.44 8.38 -6.92
CA VAL A 100 5.38 7.78 -5.97
C VAL A 100 5.96 6.49 -6.55
N PHE A 101 5.12 5.66 -7.17
CA PHE A 101 5.56 4.42 -7.81
C PHE A 101 6.67 4.65 -8.86
N VAL A 102 6.53 5.64 -9.74
CA VAL A 102 7.56 5.93 -10.76
C VAL A 102 8.83 6.55 -10.18
N VAL A 103 8.75 7.29 -9.07
CA VAL A 103 9.94 7.85 -8.40
C VAL A 103 10.79 6.76 -7.74
N LEU A 104 10.14 5.68 -7.28
CA LEU A 104 10.81 4.56 -6.63
C LEU A 104 11.36 3.50 -7.60
N ALA A 105 11.37 3.77 -8.91
CA ALA A 105 11.75 2.81 -9.95
C ALA A 105 13.03 2.02 -9.63
N ASP A 106 14.10 2.71 -9.23
CA ASP A 106 15.41 2.11 -8.94
C ASP A 106 15.47 1.34 -7.61
N GLN A 107 14.45 1.49 -6.76
CA GLN A 107 14.36 0.85 -5.44
C GLN A 107 13.41 -0.34 -5.45
N LEU A 108 12.62 -0.53 -6.51
CA LEU A 108 11.66 -1.61 -6.64
C LEU A 108 12.28 -2.83 -7.32
N ARG A 109 11.90 -4.03 -6.85
CA ARG A 109 12.29 -5.28 -7.53
C ARG A 109 11.56 -5.50 -8.86
N VAL A 110 10.38 -4.89 -9.02
CA VAL A 110 9.63 -4.85 -10.28
C VAL A 110 9.57 -3.38 -10.69
N PRO A 111 10.38 -2.95 -11.67
CA PRO A 111 10.40 -1.56 -12.08
C PRO A 111 9.08 -1.16 -12.78
N PRO A 112 8.74 0.14 -12.79
CA PRO A 112 7.72 0.66 -13.67
C PRO A 112 8.00 0.30 -15.13
N ALA A 113 6.94 0.08 -15.92
CA ALA A 113 7.09 -0.19 -17.35
C ALA A 113 7.80 0.99 -18.05
N ASP A 114 8.57 0.68 -19.09
CA ASP A 114 9.32 1.67 -19.86
C ASP A 114 8.40 2.79 -20.38
N GLY A 115 8.88 4.04 -20.27
CA GLY A 115 8.11 5.22 -20.69
C GLY A 115 7.02 5.67 -19.72
N LEU A 116 6.70 4.91 -18.65
CA LEU A 116 5.63 5.27 -17.71
C LEU A 116 5.98 6.54 -16.92
N ALA A 117 7.24 6.71 -16.52
CA ALA A 117 7.69 7.90 -15.80
C ALA A 117 7.55 9.17 -16.65
N GLU A 118 7.87 9.08 -17.94
CA GLU A 118 7.68 10.14 -18.93
C GLU A 118 6.20 10.48 -19.07
N GLN A 119 5.32 9.49 -19.14
CA GLN A 119 3.87 9.71 -19.22
C GLN A 119 3.28 10.35 -17.96
N VAL A 120 3.78 9.97 -16.78
CA VAL A 120 3.37 10.57 -15.51
C VAL A 120 3.81 12.03 -15.40
N ARG A 121 4.98 12.39 -15.97
CA ARG A 121 5.45 13.78 -16.06
C ARG A 121 4.67 14.58 -17.10
N ALA A 122 4.34 13.97 -18.24
CA ALA A 122 3.57 14.57 -19.33
C ALA A 122 2.07 14.74 -19.02
N ALA A 123 1.57 14.05 -17.99
CA ALA A 123 0.15 14.01 -17.62
C ALA A 123 -0.44 15.41 -17.39
N SER A 124 -1.63 15.63 -17.96
CA SER A 124 -2.36 16.89 -17.83
C SER A 124 -3.51 16.75 -16.84
N CYS A 125 -3.79 17.81 -16.08
CA CYS A 125 -4.95 17.84 -15.20
C CYS A 125 -6.10 18.57 -15.91
N ASP A 126 -7.23 17.90 -16.11
CA ASP A 126 -8.46 18.57 -16.50
C ASP A 126 -9.05 19.27 -15.26
N HIS A 127 -8.99 20.60 -15.28
CA HIS A 127 -9.40 21.46 -14.17
C HIS A 127 -10.92 21.50 -13.96
N GLY A 128 -11.72 21.08 -14.94
CA GLY A 128 -13.18 21.06 -14.84
C GLY A 128 -13.71 19.87 -14.02
N ILE A 129 -13.05 18.72 -14.11
CA ILE A 129 -13.47 17.47 -13.45
C ILE A 129 -12.48 16.95 -12.40
N LYS A 130 -11.35 17.66 -12.20
CA LYS A 130 -10.24 17.28 -11.31
C LYS A 130 -9.71 15.87 -11.58
N ARG A 131 -9.54 15.52 -12.87
CA ARG A 131 -8.96 14.24 -13.30
C ARG A 131 -7.66 14.46 -14.05
N TRP A 132 -6.71 13.56 -13.82
CA TRP A 132 -5.44 13.51 -14.53
C TRP A 132 -5.57 12.62 -15.75
N ARG A 133 -5.18 13.13 -16.91
CA ARG A 133 -5.18 12.39 -18.16
C ARG A 133 -3.77 11.93 -18.48
N LEU A 134 -3.65 10.63 -18.70
CA LEU A 134 -2.44 9.98 -19.17
C LEU A 134 -2.75 9.20 -20.43
N HIS A 135 -1.76 9.07 -21.29
CA HIS A 135 -1.80 8.17 -22.42
C HIS A 135 -0.92 6.98 -22.05
N LEU A 136 -1.51 5.80 -21.86
CA LEU A 136 -0.79 4.60 -21.41
C LEU A 136 -0.94 3.42 -22.36
N THR A 137 0.14 2.69 -22.60
CA THR A 137 0.10 1.37 -23.26
C THR A 137 -0.49 0.30 -22.33
N GLN A 138 -0.85 -0.87 -22.86
CA GLN A 138 -1.39 -1.96 -22.03
C GLN A 138 -0.40 -2.45 -20.96
N GLU A 139 0.88 -2.50 -21.31
CA GLU A 139 1.97 -2.83 -20.38
C GLU A 139 2.08 -1.79 -19.26
N GLN A 140 2.04 -0.51 -19.63
CA GLN A 140 2.02 0.60 -18.68
C GLN A 140 0.77 0.55 -17.78
N MET A 141 -0.40 0.20 -18.31
CA MET A 141 -1.62 0.02 -17.51
C MET A 141 -1.48 -1.12 -16.50
N GLY A 142 -0.84 -2.22 -16.86
CA GLY A 142 -0.49 -3.30 -15.94
C GLY A 142 0.44 -2.82 -14.82
N SER A 143 1.42 -2.00 -15.17
CA SER A 143 2.35 -1.37 -14.21
C SER A 143 1.65 -0.35 -13.30
N VAL A 144 0.68 0.43 -13.80
CA VAL A 144 -0.18 1.29 -12.97
C VAL A 144 -1.01 0.46 -11.99
N ALA A 145 -1.62 -0.63 -12.44
CA ALA A 145 -2.40 -1.51 -11.57
C ALA A 145 -1.53 -2.11 -10.45
N TYR A 146 -0.27 -2.45 -10.75
CA TYR A 146 0.70 -2.89 -9.77
C TYR A 146 1.05 -1.78 -8.75
N GLY A 147 1.35 -0.56 -9.23
CA GLY A 147 1.62 0.59 -8.36
C GLY A 147 0.43 0.96 -7.45
N LEU A 148 -0.80 0.90 -7.97
CA LEU A 148 -2.02 1.12 -7.18
C LEU A 148 -2.29 -0.01 -6.19
N TRP A 149 -1.94 -1.25 -6.53
CA TRP A 149 -2.00 -2.37 -5.60
C TRP A 149 -0.99 -2.22 -4.45
N LEU A 150 0.24 -1.76 -4.73
CA LEU A 150 1.20 -1.39 -3.68
C LEU A 150 0.64 -0.29 -2.78
N HIS A 151 0.05 0.76 -3.36
CA HIS A 151 -0.58 1.84 -2.61
C HIS A 151 -1.75 1.37 -1.73
N ARG A 152 -2.54 0.40 -2.23
CA ARG A 152 -3.61 -0.27 -1.46
C ARG A 152 -3.07 -0.94 -0.19
N MET A 153 -1.87 -1.51 -0.22
CA MET A 153 -1.29 -2.18 0.94
C MET A 153 -0.84 -1.21 2.04
N THR A 154 -0.51 0.02 1.67
CA THR A 154 -0.06 1.08 2.58
C THR A 154 -1.14 2.11 2.94
N GLY A 155 -2.38 1.90 2.47
CA GLY A 155 -3.42 2.92 2.51
C GLY A 155 -4.78 2.44 2.02
N SER A 156 -5.37 3.17 1.09
CA SER A 156 -6.76 2.94 0.65
C SER A 156 -6.82 1.98 -0.54
N ALA A 157 -7.69 0.97 -0.45
CA ALA A 157 -8.00 0.06 -1.54
C ALA A 157 -8.90 0.67 -2.64
N ALA A 158 -9.51 1.84 -2.37
CA ALA A 158 -10.49 2.45 -3.25
C ALA A 158 -9.90 2.82 -4.61
N GLU A 159 -8.64 3.24 -4.64
CA GLU A 159 -7.90 3.66 -5.82
C GLU A 159 -7.65 2.48 -6.78
N ALA A 160 -7.20 1.33 -6.24
CA ALA A 160 -6.97 0.12 -7.02
C ALA A 160 -8.29 -0.50 -7.51
N ASN A 161 -9.32 -0.53 -6.66
CA ASN A 161 -10.63 -1.08 -7.02
C ASN A 161 -11.34 -0.22 -8.09
N ARG A 162 -11.22 1.11 -8.00
CA ARG A 162 -11.73 2.03 -9.03
C ARG A 162 -11.04 1.80 -10.37
N PHE A 163 -9.72 1.73 -10.36
CA PHE A 163 -8.93 1.51 -11.58
C PHE A 163 -9.30 0.18 -12.26
N GLY A 164 -9.41 -0.89 -11.46
CA GLY A 164 -9.86 -2.20 -11.94
C GLY A 164 -11.28 -2.20 -12.53
N ARG A 165 -12.21 -1.44 -11.93
CA ARG A 165 -13.57 -1.31 -12.46
C ARG A 165 -13.63 -0.52 -13.76
N GLU A 166 -12.82 0.54 -13.87
CA GLU A 166 -12.88 1.49 -14.99
C GLU A 166 -12.13 0.98 -16.22
N TYR A 167 -11.04 0.24 -16.02
CA TYR A 167 -10.16 -0.23 -17.09
C TYR A 167 -10.03 -1.74 -17.20
N GLY A 168 -10.66 -2.51 -16.30
CA GLY A 168 -10.59 -3.98 -16.31
C GLY A 168 -9.23 -4.56 -15.90
N VAL A 169 -8.28 -3.71 -15.48
CA VAL A 169 -6.92 -4.12 -15.11
C VAL A 169 -6.79 -4.15 -13.59
N VAL A 170 -6.67 -5.35 -13.03
CA VAL A 170 -6.48 -5.58 -11.59
C VAL A 170 -5.20 -6.40 -11.39
N TYR A 171 -4.30 -5.89 -10.55
CA TYR A 171 -3.16 -6.67 -10.12
C TYR A 171 -3.53 -7.55 -8.92
N SER A 172 -3.19 -8.83 -9.00
CA SER A 172 -3.34 -9.81 -7.91
C SER A 172 -2.03 -10.58 -7.70
N PRO A 173 -1.54 -10.72 -6.46
CA PRO A 173 -0.37 -11.54 -6.17
C PRO A 173 -0.73 -13.01 -6.42
N GLY A 174 -0.32 -13.53 -7.58
CA GLY A 174 -0.71 -14.84 -8.09
C GLY A 174 -0.92 -14.86 -9.61
N TRP A 175 -1.05 -13.69 -10.25
CA TRP A 175 -0.98 -13.60 -11.70
C TRP A 175 0.49 -13.62 -12.14
N PRO A 176 0.91 -14.56 -13.01
CA PRO A 176 2.28 -14.59 -13.48
C PRO A 176 2.50 -13.35 -14.35
N ILE A 177 3.42 -12.49 -13.91
CA ILE A 177 4.00 -11.48 -14.79
C ILE A 177 4.83 -12.29 -15.79
N GLY A 178 4.36 -12.33 -17.04
CA GLY A 178 5.07 -12.99 -18.13
C GLY A 178 6.51 -12.46 -18.18
N LYS A 179 7.46 -13.38 -18.28
CA LYS A 179 8.86 -13.10 -18.57
C LYS A 179 9.02 -12.43 -19.93
#